data_AF-A0A1Q4GNP7-F1
#
_entry.id   AF-A0A1Q4GNP7-F1
#
_cell.length_a   1.000
_cell.length_b   1.000
_cell.length_c   1.000
_cell.angle_alpha   90.00
_cell.angle_beta   90.00
_cell.angle_gamma   90.00
#
_symmetry.space_group_name_H-M   'P 1'
#
loop_
_entity.id
_entity.type
_entity.pdbx_description
1 polymer ?
#
loop_
_entity_poly.entity_id
_entity_poly.type
_entity_poly.pdbx_seq_one_letter_code
_entity_poly.pdbx_strand_id
1 'polypeptide(L)' 'MSENRFVVCLSNEGYPASLESRKLYEWLDDAQAESRGMLRIIDESGEDYLYPKAFFAQVAVPGELAERLHKLAA' A
#
# COMPACT_ATOMS: atom_id res chain seq x y z
N MET A 1 0.82 18.83 -2.51
CA MET A 1 1.88 17.81 -2.47
C MET A 1 1.34 16.71 -1.59
N SER A 2 0.77 15.68 -2.21
CA SER A 2 0.33 14.50 -1.47
C SER A 2 1.58 13.81 -0.93
N GLU A 3 1.68 13.66 0.38
CA GLU A 3 2.69 12.79 0.98
C GLU A 3 2.32 11.36 0.61
N ASN A 4 2.80 10.87 -0.54
CA ASN A 4 2.57 9.51 -0.97
C ASN A 4 3.23 8.57 0.06
N ARG A 5 2.39 7.92 0.86
CA ARG A 5 2.83 6.97 1.87
C ARG A 5 2.91 5.61 1.19
N PHE A 6 4.01 4.92 1.41
CA PHE A 6 4.19 3.56 0.94
C PHE A 6 4.18 2.60 2.11
N VAL A 7 3.75 1.38 1.84
CA VAL A 7 3.79 0.28 2.78
C VAL A 7 4.46 -0.92 2.15
N VAL A 8 5.17 -1.71 2.96
CA VAL A 8 5.67 -3.02 2.55
C VAL A 8 4.75 -4.11 3.09
N CYS A 9 4.40 -5.08 2.26
CA CYS A 9 3.64 -6.24 2.67
C CYS A 9 4.52 -7.21 3.47
N LEU A 10 4.22 -7.39 4.75
CA LEU A 10 4.87 -8.32 5.66
C LEU A 10 4.26 -9.73 5.57
N SER A 11 2.95 -9.81 5.35
CA SER A 11 2.21 -11.07 5.24
C SER A 11 1.16 -10.99 4.15
N ASN A 12 1.02 -12.07 3.37
CA ASN A 12 -0.04 -12.28 2.40
C ASN A 12 -0.93 -13.47 2.78
N GLU A 13 -0.96 -13.83 4.07
CA GLU A 13 -1.76 -14.96 4.56
C GLU A 13 -3.23 -14.78 4.16
N GLY A 14 -3.81 -15.80 3.51
CA GLY A 14 -5.17 -15.76 2.97
C GLY A 14 -5.32 -15.01 1.64
N TYR A 15 -4.30 -14.29 1.17
CA TYR A 15 -4.32 -13.52 -0.09
C TYR A 15 -3.06 -13.69 -0.96
N PRO A 16 -2.53 -14.91 -1.17
CA PRO A 16 -1.27 -15.08 -1.92
C PRO A 16 -1.37 -14.71 -3.41
N ALA A 17 -2.59 -14.62 -3.96
CA ALA A 17 -2.83 -14.20 -5.33
C ALA A 17 -2.95 -12.68 -5.51
N SER A 18 -3.21 -11.94 -4.43
CA SER A 18 -3.42 -10.48 -4.47
C SER A 18 -2.29 -9.71 -3.79
N LEU A 19 -1.63 -10.33 -2.80
CA LEU A 19 -0.55 -9.74 -2.05
C LEU A 19 0.75 -10.52 -2.26
N GLU A 20 1.82 -9.78 -2.52
CA GLU A 20 3.17 -10.29 -2.64
C GLU A 20 3.98 -9.85 -1.42
N SER A 21 4.46 -10.83 -0.64
CA SER A 21 5.30 -10.55 0.53
C SER A 21 6.59 -9.84 0.12
N ARG A 22 6.94 -8.77 0.85
CA ARG A 22 8.06 -7.84 0.65
C ARG A 22 7.90 -6.86 -0.52
N LYS A 23 6.74 -6.85 -1.21
CA LYS A 23 6.41 -5.85 -2.22
C LYS A 23 5.96 -4.54 -1.57
N LEU A 24 6.29 -3.43 -2.23
CA LEU A 24 5.83 -2.08 -1.87
C LEU A 24 4.47 -1.82 -2.53
N TYR A 25 3.57 -1.20 -1.78
CA TYR A 25 2.27 -0.74 -2.25
C TYR A 25 2.06 0.73 -1.86
N GLU A 26 1.29 1.45 -2.66
CA GLU A 26 0.87 2.81 -2.31
C GLU A 26 -0.28 2.76 -1.31
N TRP A 27 -0.20 3.53 -0.23
CA TRP A 27 -1.23 3.63 0.79
C TRP A 27 -2.10 4.87 0.54
N LEU A 28 -3.41 4.64 0.43
CA LEU A 28 -4.43 5.67 0.37
C LEU A 28 -5.03 5.95 1.76
N ASP A 29 -5.11 7.24 2.12
CA ASP A 29 -5.79 7.67 3.33
C ASP A 29 -7.27 7.29 3.31
N ASP A 30 -7.67 6.49 4.29
CA ASP A 30 -9.05 6.10 4.49
C ASP A 30 -9.32 5.91 5.98
N ALA A 31 -9.77 6.98 6.62
CA ALA A 31 -10.06 6.99 8.05
C ALA A 31 -11.12 5.94 8.45
N GLN A 32 -12.05 5.60 7.56
CA GLN A 32 -13.06 4.59 7.83
C GLN A 32 -12.46 3.19 7.84
N ALA A 33 -11.63 2.86 6.85
CA ALA A 33 -10.88 1.61 6.81
C ALA A 33 -9.96 1.48 8.02
N GLU A 34 -9.20 2.53 8.34
CA GLU A 34 -8.26 2.52 9.46
C GLU A 34 -8.98 2.31 10.81
N SER A 35 -10.15 2.91 10.99
CA SER A 35 -10.98 2.69 12.19
C SER A 35 -11.40 1.23 12.38
N ARG A 36 -11.37 0.43 11.30
CA ARG A 36 -11.71 -1.00 11.28
C ARG A 36 -10.46 -1.89 11.25
N GLY A 37 -9.26 -1.32 11.43
CA GLY A 37 -8.01 -2.06 11.34
C GLY A 37 -7.63 -2.48 9.92
N MET A 38 -8.19 -1.82 8.91
CA MET A 38 -7.94 -2.07 7.50
C MET A 38 -7.04 -0.96 6.92
N LEU A 39 -6.35 -1.28 5.83
CA LEU A 39 -5.51 -0.38 5.07
C LEU A 39 -5.96 -0.42 3.60
N ARG A 40 -6.15 0.74 2.99
CA ARG A 40 -6.44 0.87 1.57
C ARG A 40 -5.14 1.04 0.79
N ILE A 41 -4.87 0.14 -0.13
CA ILE A 41 -3.68 0.18 -0.97
C ILE A 41 -4.03 0.12 -2.45
N ILE A 42 -3.14 0.63 -3.30
CA ILE A 42 -3.19 0.45 -4.76
C ILE A 42 -2.24 -0.68 -5.15
N ASP A 43 -2.73 -1.62 -5.97
CA ASP A 43 -1.89 -2.69 -6.54
C ASP A 43 -1.34 -2.32 -7.93
N GLU A 44 -0.76 -3.28 -8.65
CA GLU A 44 -0.17 -3.05 -9.97
C GLU A 44 -1.17 -2.80 -11.11
N SER A 45 -2.45 -3.08 -10.87
CA SER A 45 -3.52 -2.76 -11.82
C SER A 45 -3.98 -1.31 -11.72
N GLY A 46 -3.56 -0.59 -10.67
CA GLY A 46 -4.03 0.76 -10.36
C GLY A 46 -5.37 0.78 -9.60
N GLU A 47 -5.92 -0.38 -9.25
CA GLU A 47 -7.13 -0.49 -8.44
C GLU A 47 -6.84 -0.46 -6.94
N ASP A 48 -7.77 0.09 -6.15
CA ASP A 48 -7.65 0.15 -4.70
C ASP A 48 -8.36 -0.99 -3.98
N TYR A 49 -7.68 -1.58 -2.99
CA TYR A 49 -8.16 -2.71 -2.21
C TYR A 49 -7.93 -2.52 -0.72
N LEU A 50 -8.79 -3.15 0.10
CA LEU A 50 -8.70 -3.13 1.56
C LEU A 50 -8.15 -4.44 2.11
N TYR A 51 -7.09 -4.34 2.90
CA TYR A 51 -6.48 -5.48 3.59
C TYR A 51 -6.23 -5.20 5.08
N PRO A 52 -6.04 -6.21 5.93
CA PRO A 52 -5.70 -5.99 7.33
C PRO A 52 -4.44 -5.13 7.47
N LYS A 53 -4.53 -4.04 8.23
CA LYS A 53 -3.41 -3.11 8.47
C LYS A 53 -2.18 -3.82 9.04
N ALA A 54 -2.40 -4.87 9.85
CA ALA A 54 -1.33 -5.69 10.44
C ALA A 54 -0.44 -6.41 9.42
N PHE A 55 -0.87 -6.53 8.16
CA PHE A 55 -0.07 -7.15 7.10
C PHE A 55 1.00 -6.20 6.57
N PHE A 56 1.01 -4.94 6.98
CA PHE A 56 1.81 -3.91 6.36
C PHE A 56 2.66 -3.15 7.38
N ALA A 57 3.85 -2.76 6.94
CA ALA A 57 4.67 -1.77 7.63
C ALA A 57 4.81 -0.52 6.75
N GLN A 58 4.59 0.65 7.34
CA GLN A 58 4.83 1.92 6.66
C GLN A 58 6.32 2.11 6.42
N VAL A 59 6.67 2.59 5.23
CA VAL A 59 8.04 2.93 4.84
C VAL A 59 8.08 4.38 4.37
N ALA A 60 9.01 5.16 4.93
CA ALA A 60 9.31 6.49 4.42
C ALA A 60 10.11 6.36 3.12
N VAL A 61 9.56 6.89 2.04
CA VAL A 61 10.20 6.90 0.72
C VAL A 61 10.60 8.34 0.41
N PRO A 62 11.87 8.60 0.03
CA PRO A 62 12.30 9.95 -0.39
C PRO A 62 11.45 10.47 -1.56
N GLY A 63 11.18 11.78 -1.60
CA GLY A 63 10.27 12.39 -2.58
C GLY A 63 10.54 12.02 -4.04
N GLU A 64 11.80 12.06 -4.49
CA GLU A 64 12.15 11.66 -5.87
C GLU A 64 11.80 10.19 -6.16
N LEU A 65 12.03 9.30 -5.19
CA LEU A 65 11.72 7.88 -5.34
C LEU A 65 10.20 7.65 -5.32
N ALA A 66 9.47 8.37 -4.46
CA ALA A 66 8.01 8.33 -4.40
C ALA A 66 7.38 8.73 -5.74
N GLU A 67 7.86 9.81 -6.37
CA GLU A 67 7.39 10.25 -7.69
C GLU A 67 7.66 9.20 -8.79
N ARG A 68 8.80 8.50 -8.72
CA ARG A 68 9.15 7.45 -9.69
C ARG A 68 8.31 6.18 -9.49
N LEU A 69 8.01 5.82 -8.24
CA LEU A 69 7.18 4.66 -7.92
C LEU A 69 5.71 4.88 -8.34
N HIS A 70 5.18 6.08 -8.14
CA HIS A 70 3.81 6.42 -8.55
C HIS A 70 3.59 6.31 -10.06
N LYS A 71 4.63 6.60 -10.87
CA LYS A 71 4.58 6.50 -12.34
C LYS A 71 4.61 5.08 -12.91
N LEU A 72 4.89 4.05 -12.09
CA LEU A 72 4.83 2.65 -12.55
C LEU A 72 3.42 2.07 -12.47
N ALA A 73 2.52 2.70 -11.70
CA ALA A 73 1.13 2.28 -11.52
C ALA A 73 0.14 3.03 -12.44
N ALA A 74 0.63 3.90 -13.35
CA ALA A 74 -0.15 4.70 -14.30
C ALA A 74 0.40 4.53 -15.73
#